data_AF-A0A1G2VN73-F1
#
_entry.id   AF-A0A1G2VN73-F1
#
_cell.length_a   1.000
_cell.length_b   1.000
_cell.length_c   1.000
_cell.angle_alpha   90.00
_cell.angle_beta   90.00
_cell.angle_gamma   90.00
#
_symmetry.space_group_name_H-M   'P 1'
#
loop_
_entity.id
_entity.type
_entity.pdbx_description
1 polymer ?
#
loop_
_entity_poly.entity_id
_entity_poly.type
_entity_poly.pdbx_seq_one_letter_code
_entity_poly.pdbx_strand_id
1 'polypeptide(L)'
;MLETAQFAEFASAVVRQLPRDLDPTTAQGWIQNQRALADTLRKVLKPESESVTIQVSDTGALQPPYNGWELVEDATTPVGTPELELTEFLEQGEDYVKGDVMRERAKKSGPMLGERHARALLNKQERIPESWKKFYLVFPGTVWRDRDGGLSVPYLHWGGGGWYLRFAWLGHDFDRDARVVSLRK
;
A
#
# COMPACT_ATOMS: atom_id res chain seq x y z
N MET A 1 -14.41 3.99 -16.65
CA MET A 1 -14.84 5.39 -16.38
C MET A 1 -16.35 5.40 -16.41
N LEU A 2 -17.00 5.95 -15.39
CA LEU A 2 -18.45 6.22 -15.43
C LEU A 2 -18.69 7.37 -16.42
N GLU A 3 -19.74 7.26 -17.24
CA GLU A 3 -20.17 8.37 -18.10
C GLU A 3 -20.78 9.49 -17.25
N THR A 4 -20.74 10.73 -17.74
CA THR A 4 -21.21 11.93 -16.99
C THR A 4 -22.63 11.79 -16.47
N ALA A 5 -23.51 11.10 -17.22
CA ALA A 5 -24.89 10.82 -16.80
C ALA A 5 -24.96 9.85 -15.61
N GLN A 6 -24.14 8.80 -15.62
CA GLN A 6 -24.09 7.81 -14.53
C GLN A 6 -23.56 8.43 -13.24
N PHE A 7 -22.62 9.37 -13.34
CA PHE A 7 -22.12 10.10 -12.18
C PHE A 7 -23.18 11.03 -11.57
N ALA A 8 -23.94 11.75 -12.40
CA ALA A 8 -25.04 12.61 -11.93
C ALA A 8 -26.16 11.80 -11.25
N GLU A 9 -26.46 10.62 -11.78
CA GLU A 9 -27.42 9.68 -11.20
C GLU A 9 -26.95 9.14 -9.85
N PHE A 10 -25.68 8.73 -9.75
CA PHE A 10 -25.06 8.32 -8.50
C PHE A 10 -25.10 9.46 -7.46
N ALA A 11 -24.68 10.67 -7.81
CA ALA A 11 -24.69 11.81 -6.89
C ALA A 11 -26.11 12.12 -6.40
N SER A 12 -27.11 12.06 -7.29
CA SER A 12 -28.51 12.25 -6.92
C SER A 12 -29.02 11.16 -5.97
N ALA A 13 -28.63 9.90 -6.19
CA ALA A 13 -28.98 8.79 -5.32
C ALA A 13 -28.38 8.95 -3.92
N VAL A 14 -27.11 9.36 -3.82
CA VAL A 14 -26.42 9.62 -2.55
C VAL A 14 -27.11 10.75 -1.77
N VAL A 15 -27.41 11.88 -2.42
CA VAL A 15 -28.09 13.02 -1.77
C VAL A 15 -29.47 12.63 -1.25
N ARG A 16 -30.21 11.78 -1.98
CA ARG A 16 -31.54 11.29 -1.55
C ARG A 16 -31.49 10.38 -0.33
N GLN A 17 -30.35 9.72 -0.09
CA GLN A 17 -30.15 8.81 1.03
C GLN A 17 -29.51 9.48 2.25
N LEU A 18 -29.17 10.78 2.17
CA LEU A 18 -28.71 11.51 3.35
C LEU A 18 -29.83 11.56 4.42
N PRO A 19 -29.48 11.47 5.71
CA PRO A 19 -30.45 11.56 6.79
C PRO A 19 -31.24 12.87 6.69
N ARG A 20 -32.58 12.78 6.68
CA ARG A 20 -33.46 13.95 6.57
C ARG A 20 -33.59 14.73 7.88
N ASP A 21 -33.12 14.13 8.97
CA ASP A 21 -33.04 14.66 10.32
C ASP A 21 -31.65 15.25 10.63
N LEU A 22 -30.84 15.54 9.61
CA LEU A 22 -29.58 16.24 9.79
C LEU A 22 -29.82 17.59 10.48
N ASP A 23 -29.21 17.79 11.65
CA ASP A 23 -29.38 19.05 12.35
C ASP A 23 -28.74 20.20 11.53
N PRO A 24 -29.31 21.42 11.56
CA PRO A 24 -28.82 22.54 10.76
C PRO A 24 -27.35 22.92 11.05
N THR A 25 -26.87 22.67 12.27
CA THR A 25 -25.49 22.96 12.67
C THR A 25 -24.52 22.00 11.99
N THR A 26 -24.85 20.71 11.94
CA THR A 26 -24.07 19.71 11.21
C THR A 26 -24.08 19.96 9.70
N ALA A 27 -25.25 20.29 9.13
CA ALA A 27 -25.36 20.62 7.71
C ALA A 27 -24.51 21.84 7.33
N GLN A 28 -24.56 22.90 8.14
CA GLN A 28 -23.76 24.10 7.95
C GLN A 28 -22.26 23.82 8.14
N GLY A 29 -21.91 22.97 9.11
CA GLY A 29 -20.53 22.52 9.33
C GLY A 29 -19.96 21.78 8.12
N TRP A 30 -20.77 20.95 7.46
CA TRP A 30 -20.37 20.26 6.23
C TRP A 30 -20.22 21.21 5.04
N ILE A 31 -21.09 22.21 4.91
CA ILE A 31 -20.98 23.24 3.87
C ILE A 31 -19.68 24.05 4.06
N GLN A 32 -19.38 24.43 5.30
CA GLN A 32 -18.20 25.25 5.63
C GLN A 32 -16.90 24.45 5.62
N ASN A 33 -16.96 23.13 5.82
CA ASN A 33 -15.80 22.25 5.86
C ASN A 33 -16.00 21.01 4.97
N GLN A 34 -16.11 21.24 3.67
CA GLN A 34 -16.26 20.19 2.66
C GLN A 34 -15.11 19.18 2.69
N ARG A 35 -13.90 19.62 3.12
CA ARG A 35 -12.74 18.74 3.27
C ARG A 35 -12.95 17.69 4.35
N ALA A 36 -13.44 18.08 5.53
CA ALA A 36 -13.76 17.14 6.59
C ALA A 36 -14.83 16.13 6.17
N LEU A 37 -15.88 16.57 5.49
CA LEU A 37 -16.90 15.66 4.95
C LEU A 37 -16.31 14.68 3.93
N ALA A 38 -15.48 15.16 3.01
CA ALA A 38 -14.81 14.32 2.02
C ALA A 38 -13.91 13.27 2.70
N ASP A 39 -13.18 13.64 3.75
CA ASP A 39 -12.33 12.73 4.51
C ASP A 39 -13.14 11.70 5.31
N THR A 40 -14.26 12.10 5.92
CA THR A 40 -15.20 11.18 6.58
C THR A 40 -15.80 10.19 5.57
N LEU A 41 -16.32 10.68 4.44
CA LEU A 41 -16.88 9.82 3.41
C LEU A 41 -15.84 8.87 2.84
N ARG A 42 -14.60 9.30 2.60
CA ARG A 42 -13.50 8.41 2.18
C ARG A 42 -13.21 7.34 3.21
N LYS A 43 -13.24 7.68 4.50
CA LYS A 43 -13.00 6.71 5.59
C LYS A 43 -14.12 5.67 5.68
N VAL A 44 -15.37 6.09 5.50
CA VAL A 44 -16.56 5.22 5.60
C VAL A 44 -16.79 4.40 4.33
N LEU A 45 -16.48 4.98 3.15
CA LEU A 45 -16.67 4.34 1.85
C LEU A 45 -15.44 3.57 1.37
N LYS A 46 -14.28 3.71 2.03
CA LYS A 46 -13.18 2.76 1.82
C LYS A 46 -13.71 1.41 2.31
N PRO A 47 -13.75 0.37 1.45
CA PRO A 47 -13.98 -0.98 1.95
C PRO A 47 -12.98 -1.25 3.07
N GLU A 48 -13.38 -2.03 4.08
CA GLU A 48 -12.43 -2.55 5.07
C GLU A 48 -11.19 -3.02 4.31
N SER A 49 -10.03 -2.47 4.65
CA SER A 49 -8.78 -2.85 4.02
C SER A 49 -8.65 -4.36 4.16
N GLU A 50 -8.71 -5.09 3.04
CA GLU A 50 -8.45 -6.52 3.08
C GLU A 50 -7.07 -6.71 3.71
N SER A 51 -6.97 -7.70 4.60
CA SER A 51 -5.74 -8.00 5.31
C SER A 51 -5.37 -9.48 5.17
N VAL A 52 -4.10 -9.77 5.44
CA VAL A 52 -3.58 -11.15 5.40
C VAL A 52 -2.61 -11.39 6.53
N THR A 53 -2.79 -12.48 7.26
CA THR A 53 -1.84 -12.92 8.29
C THR A 53 -0.79 -13.85 7.70
N ILE A 54 0.48 -13.55 7.96
CA ILE A 54 1.61 -14.39 7.57
C ILE A 54 2.39 -14.88 8.79
N GLN A 55 3.16 -15.94 8.61
CA GLN A 55 4.12 -16.42 9.62
C GLN A 55 5.53 -16.02 9.16
N VAL A 56 6.20 -15.18 9.94
CA VAL A 56 7.58 -14.74 9.68
C VAL A 56 8.48 -15.36 10.73
N SER A 57 9.44 -16.17 10.29
CA SER A 57 10.46 -16.76 11.15
C SER A 57 11.79 -16.02 11.00
N ASP A 58 12.58 -15.97 12.08
CA ASP A 58 13.96 -15.51 11.99
C ASP A 58 14.82 -16.63 11.36
N THR A 59 15.08 -16.49 10.07
CA THR A 59 15.84 -17.47 9.28
C THR A 59 17.33 -17.16 9.18
N GLY A 60 17.86 -16.24 10.01
CA GLY A 60 19.26 -15.82 9.94
C GLY A 60 19.50 -14.83 8.79
N ALA A 61 20.76 -14.63 8.39
CA ALA A 61 21.13 -13.57 7.44
C ALA A 61 20.47 -13.72 6.05
N LEU A 62 19.93 -12.62 5.51
CA LEU A 62 19.42 -12.58 4.14
C LEU A 62 20.56 -12.84 3.15
N GLN A 63 20.24 -13.62 2.12
CA GLN A 63 21.15 -13.86 0.99
C GLN A 63 20.87 -12.83 -0.12
N PRO A 64 21.91 -12.33 -0.81
CA PRO A 64 21.71 -11.46 -1.95
C PRO A 64 20.81 -12.09 -3.00
N PRO A 65 19.84 -11.35 -3.57
CA PRO A 65 18.98 -11.87 -4.61
C PRO A 65 19.73 -12.13 -5.91
N TYR A 66 20.85 -11.43 -6.12
CA TYR A 66 21.70 -11.54 -7.29
C TYR A 66 23.18 -11.47 -6.87
N ASN A 67 24.05 -12.12 -7.64
CA ASN A 67 25.48 -12.12 -7.36
C ASN A 67 26.03 -10.68 -7.38
N GLY A 68 26.83 -10.31 -6.38
CA GLY A 68 27.43 -8.98 -6.27
C GLY A 68 26.46 -7.89 -5.79
N TRP A 69 25.26 -8.25 -5.35
CA TRP A 69 24.40 -7.33 -4.61
C TRP A 69 24.78 -7.33 -3.13
N GLU A 70 24.67 -6.17 -2.50
CA GLU A 70 25.04 -5.96 -1.10
C GLU A 70 23.82 -5.53 -0.29
N LEU A 71 23.68 -6.08 0.92
CA LEU A 71 22.63 -5.66 1.83
C LEU A 71 23.01 -4.29 2.42
N VAL A 72 22.20 -3.26 2.16
CA VAL A 72 22.43 -1.90 2.67
C VAL A 72 21.66 -1.67 3.95
N GLU A 73 20.40 -2.10 3.96
CA GLU A 73 19.49 -1.91 5.09
C GLU A 73 18.55 -3.10 5.18
N ASP A 74 18.30 -3.58 6.40
CA ASP A 74 17.24 -4.54 6.70
C ASP A 74 16.50 -4.03 7.94
N ALA A 75 15.26 -3.58 7.76
CA ALA A 75 14.44 -3.09 8.85
C ALA A 75 14.24 -4.19 9.88
N THR A 76 14.33 -3.82 11.16
CA THR A 76 14.14 -4.73 12.29
C THR A 76 12.73 -5.32 12.20
N THR A 77 12.68 -6.56 11.74
CA THR A 77 11.46 -7.24 11.33
C THR A 77 10.67 -7.69 12.56
N PRO A 78 9.37 -7.38 12.71
CA PRO A 78 8.55 -8.08 13.67
C PRO A 78 8.42 -9.55 13.23
N VAL A 79 9.12 -10.43 13.93
CA VAL A 79 8.99 -11.89 13.82
C VAL A 79 7.64 -12.31 14.43
N GLY A 80 7.06 -13.41 13.95
CA GLY A 80 5.81 -13.96 14.46
C GLY A 80 4.70 -13.91 13.42
N THR A 81 3.53 -13.42 13.83
CA THR A 81 2.28 -13.58 13.06
C THR A 81 1.65 -12.25 12.65
N PRO A 82 2.37 -11.35 11.95
CA PRO A 82 1.84 -10.03 11.63
C PRO A 82 0.63 -10.14 10.68
N GLU A 83 -0.34 -9.27 10.91
CA GLU A 83 -1.43 -9.02 9.99
C GLU A 83 -1.05 -7.84 9.09
N LEU A 84 -1.16 -8.05 7.77
CA LEU A 84 -0.70 -7.12 6.76
C LEU A 84 -1.87 -6.42 6.08
N GLU A 85 -1.69 -5.15 5.72
CA GLU A 85 -2.61 -4.39 4.87
C GLU A 85 -1.86 -3.62 3.77
N LEU A 86 -2.60 -3.06 2.82
CA LEU A 86 -2.06 -2.16 1.79
C LEU A 86 -2.24 -0.71 2.20
N THR A 87 -1.14 0.03 2.25
CA THR A 87 -1.11 1.46 2.52
C THR A 87 -0.77 2.25 1.27
N GLU A 88 -1.50 3.35 1.07
CA GLU A 88 -1.24 4.33 0.02
C GLU A 88 -0.16 5.31 0.49
N PHE A 89 0.78 5.64 -0.40
CA PHE A 89 1.87 6.59 -0.12
C PHE A 89 1.77 7.85 -0.97
N LEU A 90 0.90 7.89 -1.98
CA LEU A 90 0.63 9.09 -2.77
C LEU A 90 -0.27 10.04 -1.99
N GLU A 91 0.11 11.31 -1.98
CA GLU A 91 -0.69 12.40 -1.45
C GLU A 91 -1.68 12.90 -2.52
N GLN A 92 -2.63 13.73 -2.10
CA GLN A 92 -3.68 14.21 -3.00
C GLN A 92 -3.10 15.01 -4.18
N GLY A 93 -3.41 14.57 -5.40
CA GLY A 93 -2.96 15.23 -6.63
C GLY A 93 -1.64 14.70 -7.18
N GLU A 94 -1.04 13.69 -6.55
CA GLU A 94 0.14 13.01 -7.08
C GLU A 94 -0.25 11.78 -7.90
N ASP A 95 0.34 11.66 -9.10
CA ASP A 95 0.23 10.46 -9.92
C ASP A 95 1.38 9.48 -9.65
N TYR A 96 2.54 10.00 -9.24
CA TYR A 96 3.75 9.24 -8.92
C TYR A 96 4.66 10.03 -7.99
N VAL A 97 5.55 9.32 -7.28
CA VAL A 97 6.68 9.89 -6.54
C VAL A 97 7.93 9.04 -6.69
N LYS A 98 9.11 9.63 -6.44
CA LYS A 98 10.38 8.89 -6.40
C LYS A 98 10.39 7.84 -5.28
N GLY A 99 11.14 6.77 -5.47
CA GLY A 99 11.19 5.65 -4.52
C GLY A 99 11.71 6.04 -3.14
N ASP A 100 12.64 6.97 -3.04
CA ASP A 100 13.11 7.54 -1.77
C ASP A 100 12.00 8.30 -1.03
N VAL A 101 11.20 9.10 -1.74
CA VAL A 101 10.02 9.79 -1.19
C VAL A 101 8.98 8.78 -0.70
N MET A 102 8.67 7.76 -1.49
CA MET A 102 7.77 6.67 -1.09
C MET A 102 8.25 6.00 0.20
N ARG A 103 9.54 5.70 0.28
CA ARG A 103 10.15 5.05 1.44
C ARG A 103 10.12 5.91 2.70
N GLU A 104 10.41 7.21 2.57
CA GLU A 104 10.32 8.15 3.70
C GLU A 104 8.88 8.28 4.22
N ARG A 105 7.88 8.26 3.33
CA ARG A 105 6.47 8.25 3.74
C ARG A 105 6.06 6.93 4.40
N ALA A 106 6.54 5.81 3.89
CA ALA A 106 6.32 4.50 4.51
C ALA A 106 6.88 4.47 5.94
N LYS A 107 8.10 4.97 6.13
CA LYS A 107 8.78 5.05 7.44
C LYS A 107 8.02 5.89 8.47
N LYS A 108 7.36 6.97 8.04
CA LYS A 108 6.51 7.81 8.90
C LYS A 108 5.18 7.13 9.30
N SER A 109 4.73 6.16 8.51
CA SER A 109 3.43 5.51 8.69
C SER A 109 3.44 4.33 9.67
N GLY A 110 4.62 3.78 9.97
CA GLY A 110 4.84 2.67 10.89
C GLY A 110 6.14 1.90 10.60
N PRO A 111 6.34 0.73 11.23
CA PRO A 111 7.46 -0.16 10.93
C PRO A 111 7.43 -0.58 9.45
N MET A 112 8.58 -0.48 8.77
CA MET A 112 8.70 -0.91 7.38
C MET A 112 8.92 -2.41 7.29
N LEU A 113 8.14 -3.08 6.43
CA LEU A 113 8.28 -4.50 6.17
C LEU A 113 9.31 -4.73 5.06
N GLY A 114 10.22 -5.67 5.28
CA GLY A 114 11.29 -6.04 4.35
C GLY A 114 11.09 -7.37 3.61
N GLU A 115 12.14 -7.84 2.96
CA GLU A 115 12.18 -9.04 2.09
C GLU A 115 11.66 -10.30 2.78
N ARG A 116 11.92 -10.45 4.09
CA ARG A 116 11.42 -11.60 4.87
C ARG A 116 9.91 -11.71 4.83
N HIS A 117 9.21 -10.57 4.93
CA HIS A 117 7.76 -10.51 4.83
C HIS A 117 7.29 -10.80 3.42
N ALA A 118 8.00 -10.28 2.40
CA ALA A 118 7.70 -10.56 1.00
C ALA A 118 7.79 -12.06 0.70
N ARG A 119 8.85 -12.74 1.18
CA ARG A 119 9.02 -14.19 1.04
C ARG A 119 7.99 -14.99 1.82
N ALA A 120 7.71 -14.60 3.05
CA ALA A 120 6.69 -15.25 3.88
C ALA A 120 5.29 -15.14 3.25
N LEU A 121 4.95 -13.98 2.69
CA LEU A 121 3.69 -13.76 1.95
C LEU A 121 3.66 -14.57 0.65
N LEU A 122 4.77 -14.60 -0.11
CA LEU A 122 4.88 -15.38 -1.34
C LEU A 122 4.72 -16.90 -1.10
N ASN A 123 5.21 -17.41 0.03
CA ASN A 123 5.03 -18.81 0.42
C ASN A 123 3.57 -19.17 0.77
N LYS A 124 2.72 -18.16 0.94
CA LYS A 124 1.28 -18.28 1.22
C LYS A 124 0.46 -17.48 0.21
N GLN A 125 0.90 -17.48 -1.05
CA GLN A 125 0.34 -16.65 -2.10
C GLN A 125 -1.16 -16.89 -2.34
N GLU A 126 -1.66 -18.09 -2.03
CA GLU A 126 -3.09 -18.46 -2.07
C GLU A 126 -3.95 -17.69 -1.05
N ARG A 127 -3.33 -17.09 -0.03
CA ARG A 127 -4.00 -16.28 1.00
C ARG A 127 -3.97 -14.79 0.66
N ILE A 128 -3.24 -14.38 -0.38
CA ILE A 128 -3.20 -12.99 -0.81
C ILE A 128 -4.54 -12.65 -1.43
N PRO A 129 -5.24 -11.59 -0.96
CA PRO A 129 -6.54 -11.23 -1.50
C PRO A 129 -6.52 -10.96 -3.00
N GLU A 130 -7.57 -11.37 -3.72
CA GLU A 130 -7.69 -11.14 -5.17
C GLU A 130 -7.60 -9.65 -5.53
N SER A 131 -8.13 -8.76 -4.68
CA SER A 131 -8.11 -7.32 -4.93
C SER A 131 -6.69 -6.74 -4.92
N TRP A 132 -5.72 -7.42 -4.31
CA TRP A 132 -4.33 -7.00 -4.25
C TRP A 132 -3.59 -7.25 -5.56
N LYS A 133 -4.07 -8.16 -6.42
CA LYS A 133 -3.40 -8.58 -7.66
C LYS A 133 -3.22 -7.46 -8.69
N LYS A 134 -4.01 -6.39 -8.58
CA LYS A 134 -3.86 -5.20 -9.44
C LYS A 134 -2.70 -4.29 -9.01
N PHE A 135 -2.07 -4.56 -7.87
CA PHE A 135 -1.02 -3.72 -7.30
C PHE A 135 0.34 -4.41 -7.29
N TYR A 136 1.39 -3.60 -7.40
CA TYR A 136 2.74 -3.93 -6.99
C TYR A 136 2.85 -3.78 -5.47
N LEU A 137 3.14 -4.88 -4.77
CA LEU A 137 3.21 -4.90 -3.30
C LEU A 137 4.64 -4.65 -2.86
N VAL A 138 4.92 -3.44 -2.37
CA VAL A 138 6.28 -2.96 -2.07
C VAL A 138 6.64 -3.20 -0.60
N PHE A 139 7.84 -3.73 -0.37
CA PHE A 139 8.40 -4.03 0.95
C PHE A 139 9.66 -3.18 1.20
N PRO A 140 9.50 -1.89 1.57
CA PRO A 140 10.60 -0.92 1.57
C PRO A 140 11.58 -1.08 2.75
N GLY A 141 11.33 -2.05 3.65
CA GLY A 141 12.16 -2.29 4.82
C GLY A 141 13.52 -2.90 4.51
N THR A 142 13.69 -3.60 3.40
CA THR A 142 14.99 -4.14 2.97
C THR A 142 15.48 -3.37 1.75
N VAL A 143 16.72 -2.92 1.78
CA VAL A 143 17.38 -2.21 0.68
C VAL A 143 18.63 -2.98 0.27
N TRP A 144 18.70 -3.32 -1.00
CA TRP A 144 19.87 -3.89 -1.63
C TRP A 144 20.56 -2.87 -2.50
N ARG A 145 21.88 -2.94 -2.61
CA ARG A 145 22.67 -2.23 -3.62
C ARG A 145 23.09 -3.19 -4.71
N ASP A 146 22.83 -2.85 -5.96
CA ASP A 146 23.34 -3.59 -7.11
C ASP A 146 24.81 -3.24 -7.40
N ARG A 147 25.41 -3.92 -8.39
CA ARG A 147 26.81 -3.73 -8.77
C ARG A 147 27.13 -2.34 -9.31
N ASP A 148 26.12 -1.64 -9.83
CA ASP A 148 26.24 -0.30 -10.41
C ASP A 148 25.95 0.78 -9.36
N GLY A 149 25.68 0.38 -8.11
CA GLY A 149 25.39 1.27 -6.99
C GLY A 149 23.91 1.63 -6.84
N GLY A 150 23.04 1.09 -7.68
CA GLY A 150 21.59 1.30 -7.63
C GLY A 150 20.96 0.66 -6.39
N LEU A 151 20.11 1.41 -5.69
CA LEU A 151 19.42 0.92 -4.49
C LEU A 151 18.05 0.36 -4.83
N SER A 152 17.80 -0.90 -4.52
CA SER A 152 16.55 -1.59 -4.86
C SER A 152 15.83 -2.14 -3.65
N VAL A 153 14.49 -2.12 -3.70
CA VAL A 153 13.61 -2.71 -2.67
C VAL A 153 12.82 -3.90 -3.21
N PRO A 154 12.54 -4.92 -2.39
CA PRO A 154 11.69 -6.04 -2.80
C PRO A 154 10.25 -5.59 -3.09
N TYR A 155 9.63 -6.22 -4.08
CA TYR A 155 8.19 -6.13 -4.33
C TYR A 155 7.62 -7.45 -4.87
N LEU A 156 6.33 -7.67 -4.66
CA LEU A 156 5.57 -8.74 -5.30
C LEU A 156 4.71 -8.17 -6.43
N HIS A 157 4.60 -8.91 -7.53
CA HIS A 157 3.63 -8.63 -8.59
C HIS A 157 2.90 -9.89 -9.00
N TRP A 158 1.64 -9.74 -9.39
CA TRP A 158 0.85 -10.81 -9.97
C TRP A 158 1.00 -10.82 -11.49
N GLY A 159 1.29 -11.98 -12.07
CA GLY A 159 1.38 -12.18 -13.51
C GLY A 159 1.39 -13.66 -13.84
N GLY A 160 1.04 -14.05 -15.07
CA GLY A 160 1.18 -15.45 -15.52
C GLY A 160 0.50 -16.52 -14.63
N GLY A 161 -0.50 -16.15 -13.83
CA GLY A 161 -1.20 -17.05 -12.89
C GLY A 161 -0.56 -17.19 -11.51
N GLY A 162 0.45 -16.39 -11.15
CA GLY A 162 1.10 -16.45 -9.85
C GLY A 162 1.72 -15.13 -9.38
N TRP A 163 2.13 -15.11 -8.11
CA TRP A 163 2.91 -14.01 -7.55
C TRP A 163 4.41 -14.23 -7.77
N TYR A 164 5.15 -13.16 -8.02
CA TYR A 164 6.62 -13.20 -8.14
C TYR A 164 7.29 -12.12 -7.32
N LEU A 165 8.37 -12.51 -6.63
CA LEU A 165 9.29 -11.59 -5.98
C LEU A 165 10.26 -10.98 -7.00
N ARG A 166 10.36 -9.66 -7.00
CA ARG A 166 11.26 -8.85 -7.82
C ARG A 166 11.81 -7.69 -6.99
N PHE A 167 12.70 -6.90 -7.60
CA PHE A 167 13.37 -5.77 -6.95
C PHE A 167 13.21 -4.52 -7.80
N ALA A 168 12.71 -3.44 -7.22
CA ALA A 168 12.45 -2.17 -7.88
C ALA A 168 13.49 -1.14 -7.47
N TRP A 169 14.07 -0.43 -8.44
CA TRP A 169 15.08 0.60 -8.19
C TRP A 169 14.43 1.84 -7.56
N LEU A 170 14.98 2.29 -6.43
CA LEU A 170 14.52 3.49 -5.71
C LEU A 170 14.76 4.79 -6.49
N GLY A 171 15.63 4.78 -7.51
CA GLY A 171 15.81 5.91 -8.43
C GLY A 171 14.64 6.10 -9.41
N HIS A 172 13.78 5.09 -9.56
CA HIS A 172 12.57 5.17 -10.39
C HIS A 172 11.38 5.74 -9.62
N ASP A 173 10.35 6.10 -10.40
CA ASP A 173 9.08 6.59 -9.89
C ASP A 173 8.15 5.41 -9.57
N PHE A 174 7.40 5.56 -8.49
CA PHE A 174 6.35 4.64 -8.04
C PHE A 174 5.01 5.37 -8.18
N ASP A 175 4.08 4.73 -8.88
CA ASP A 175 2.78 5.32 -9.23
C ASP A 175 1.63 4.71 -8.43
N ARG A 176 0.41 5.04 -8.85
CA ARG A 176 -0.84 4.57 -8.27
C ARG A 176 -1.06 3.05 -8.34
N ASP A 177 -0.25 2.31 -9.09
CA ASP A 177 -0.34 0.85 -9.15
C ASP A 177 0.56 0.19 -8.11
N ALA A 178 1.37 0.96 -7.36
CA ALA A 178 2.13 0.45 -6.22
C ALA A 178 1.40 0.67 -4.89
N ARG A 179 1.53 -0.27 -3.96
CA ARG A 179 1.11 -0.12 -2.56
C ARG A 179 2.23 -0.57 -1.63
N VAL A 180 2.41 0.16 -0.53
CA VAL A 180 3.31 -0.27 0.53
C VAL A 180 2.58 -1.31 1.38
N VAL A 181 3.22 -2.44 1.63
CA VAL A 181 2.70 -3.43 2.57
C VAL A 181 3.10 -3.01 3.98
N SER A 182 2.12 -2.87 4.86
CA SER A 182 2.31 -2.40 6.24
C SER A 182 1.62 -3.33 7.23
N LEU A 183 1.89 -3.12 8.52
CA LEU A 183 1.13 -3.78 9.59
C LEU A 183 -0.26 -3.16 9.69
N ARG A 184 -1.29 -4.01 9.81
CA ARG A 184 -2.65 -3.55 10.11
C ARG A 184 -2.66 -2.81 11.46
N LYS A 185 -3.30 -1.64 11.49
CA LYS A 185 -3.46 -0.79 12.68
C LYS A 185 -4.68 -1.15 13.51
#